data_AF-F8D8R4-F1
#
_entry.id   AF-F8D8R4-F1
#
_cell.length_a   1.000
_cell.length_b   1.000
_cell.length_c   1.000
_cell.angle_alpha   90.00
_cell.angle_beta   90.00
_cell.angle_gamma   90.00
#
_symmetry.space_group_name_H-M   'P 1'
#
loop_
_entity.id
_entity.type
_entity.pdbx_description
1 polymer ?
#
loop_
_entity_poly.entity_id
_entity_poly.type
_entity_poly.pdbx_seq_one_letter_code
_entity_poly.pdbx_strand_id
1 'polypeptide(L)'
;MSEPDREPTKKPTNTKQEAKEEDQWMIRNWIGVAVVSIFGLLLLAVAMMQATGVMDVFGSVAETQTQQWGAFAVLALIWLALAGWSWKAISG
;
A
#
# COMPACT_ATOMS: atom_id res chain seq x y z
N MET A 1 23.61 35.43 -44.05
CA MET A 1 23.07 34.09 -44.32
C MET A 1 22.75 33.47 -42.97
N SER A 2 21.47 33.28 -42.68
CA SER A 2 20.99 32.79 -41.38
C SER A 2 21.24 31.28 -41.28
N GLU A 3 21.98 30.86 -40.26
CA GLU A 3 22.02 29.46 -39.86
C GLU A 3 20.59 29.02 -39.49
N PRO A 4 20.09 27.89 -40.01
CA PRO A 4 18.75 27.46 -39.70
C PRO A 4 18.72 27.02 -38.23
N ASP A 5 17.84 27.64 -37.46
CA ASP A 5 17.40 27.21 -36.14
C ASP A 5 17.13 25.71 -36.17
N ARG A 6 18.06 24.92 -35.61
CA ARG A 6 17.83 23.51 -35.32
C ARG A 6 16.94 23.49 -34.09
N GLU A 7 15.64 23.61 -34.29
CA GLU A 7 14.68 23.10 -33.32
C GLU A 7 15.11 21.67 -32.96
N PRO A 8 15.36 21.34 -31.68
CA PRO A 8 15.59 19.97 -31.30
C PRO A 8 14.26 19.27 -31.55
N THR A 9 14.17 18.60 -32.70
CA THR A 9 13.11 17.66 -33.03
C THR A 9 12.95 16.77 -31.81
N LYS A 10 11.87 17.01 -31.06
CA LYS A 10 11.43 16.13 -29.99
C LYS A 10 11.44 14.74 -30.60
N LYS A 11 12.40 13.91 -30.18
CA LYS A 11 12.40 12.49 -30.53
C LYS A 11 10.99 12.00 -30.20
N PRO A 12 10.23 11.44 -31.16
CA PRO A 12 9.04 10.72 -30.78
C PRO A 12 9.56 9.62 -29.86
N THR A 13 9.07 9.59 -28.63
CA THR A 13 9.27 8.46 -27.73
C THR A 13 8.70 7.22 -28.44
N ASN A 14 9.56 6.53 -29.20
CA ASN A 14 9.54 5.08 -29.32
C ASN A 14 9.37 4.56 -27.89
N THR A 15 8.41 3.73 -27.51
CA THR A 15 7.33 3.05 -28.21
C THR A 15 6.12 3.00 -27.27
N LYS A 16 4.89 2.83 -27.78
CA LYS A 16 3.70 2.55 -26.92
C LYS A 16 3.87 1.30 -26.03
N GLN A 17 4.90 0.48 -26.25
CA GLN A 17 5.27 -0.67 -25.43
C GLN A 17 6.07 -0.25 -24.19
N GLU A 18 7.12 0.58 -24.34
CA GLU A 18 7.90 1.08 -23.19
C GLU A 18 7.02 1.86 -22.20
N ALA A 19 6.14 2.73 -22.68
CA ALA A 19 5.20 3.46 -21.83
C ALA A 19 4.21 2.55 -21.07
N LYS A 20 3.84 1.40 -21.64
CA LYS A 20 2.93 0.44 -20.99
C LYS A 20 3.63 -0.36 -19.90
N GLU A 21 4.89 -0.72 -20.10
CA GLU A 21 5.68 -1.42 -19.09
C GLU A 21 5.99 -0.49 -17.90
N GLU A 22 6.28 0.78 -18.18
CA GLU A 22 6.48 1.82 -17.17
C GLU A 22 5.18 2.11 -16.39
N ASP A 23 4.04 2.25 -17.08
CA ASP A 23 2.73 2.41 -16.46
C ASP A 23 2.32 1.19 -15.63
N GLN A 24 2.56 -0.03 -16.10
CA GLN A 24 2.22 -1.24 -15.35
C GLN A 24 3.06 -1.38 -14.08
N TRP A 25 4.34 -1.02 -14.13
CA TRP A 25 5.19 -0.99 -12.94
C TRP A 25 4.70 0.07 -11.94
N MET A 26 4.34 1.27 -12.43
CA MET A 26 3.83 2.35 -11.60
C MET A 26 2.46 2.00 -11.00
N ILE A 27 1.53 1.44 -11.77
CA ILE A 27 0.20 1.01 -11.31
C ILE A 27 0.32 -0.11 -10.28
N ARG A 28 1.17 -1.11 -10.51
CA ARG A 28 1.35 -2.24 -9.57
C ARG A 28 1.91 -1.77 -8.22
N ASN A 29 2.77 -0.76 -8.27
CA ASN A 29 3.32 -0.11 -7.08
C ASN A 29 2.23 0.68 -6.31
N TRP A 30 1.43 1.49 -7.01
CA TRP A 30 0.33 2.26 -6.41
C TRP A 30 -0.77 1.40 -5.79
N ILE A 31 -1.08 0.25 -6.41
CA ILE A 31 -2.05 -0.72 -5.86
C ILE A 31 -1.56 -1.27 -4.52
N GLY A 32 -0.27 -1.57 -4.38
CA GLY A 32 0.31 -2.04 -3.12
C GLY A 32 0.10 -1.02 -1.99
N VAL A 33 0.37 0.26 -2.25
CA VAL A 33 0.15 1.35 -1.30
C VAL A 33 -1.34 1.49 -0.95
N ALA A 34 -2.22 1.49 -1.95
CA ALA A 34 -3.66 1.63 -1.73
C ALA A 34 -4.23 0.48 -0.87
N VAL A 35 -3.84 -0.76 -1.16
CA VAL A 35 -4.29 -1.95 -0.40
C VAL A 35 -3.83 -1.87 1.04
N VAL A 36 -2.56 -1.52 1.27
CA VAL A 36 -2.01 -1.33 2.63
C VAL A 36 -2.80 -0.24 3.36
N SER A 37 -3.00 0.93 2.76
CA SER A 37 -3.76 2.01 3.39
C SER A 37 -5.20 1.64 3.75
N ILE A 38 -5.92 0.97 2.85
CA ILE A 38 -7.28 0.49 3.11
C ILE A 38 -7.27 -0.49 4.29
N PHE A 39 -6.35 -1.44 4.31
CA PHE A 39 -6.22 -2.38 5.42
C PHE A 39 -5.89 -1.68 6.74
N GLY A 40 -5.03 -0.67 6.71
CA GLY A 40 -4.71 0.13 7.90
C GLY A 40 -5.93 0.85 8.46
N LEU A 41 -6.78 1.42 7.60
CA LEU A 41 -8.05 2.04 8.01
C LEU A 41 -9.03 1.01 8.59
N LEU A 42 -9.08 -0.20 8.02
CA LEU A 42 -9.89 -1.30 8.57
C LEU A 42 -9.39 -1.71 9.96
N LEU A 43 -8.08 -1.86 10.15
CA LEU A 43 -7.50 -2.16 11.46
C LEU A 43 -7.82 -1.07 12.48
N LEU A 44 -7.76 0.20 12.08
CA LEU A 44 -8.14 1.32 12.93
C LEU A 44 -9.63 1.26 13.31
N ALA A 45 -10.50 0.99 12.34
CA ALA A 45 -11.94 0.86 12.60
C ALA A 45 -12.22 -0.29 13.57
N VAL A 46 -11.58 -1.44 13.38
CA VAL A 46 -11.68 -2.59 14.29
C VAL A 46 -11.19 -2.22 15.70
N ALA A 47 -10.05 -1.54 15.81
CA ALA A 47 -9.53 -1.09 17.11
C ALA A 47 -10.51 -0.16 17.83
N MET A 48 -11.13 0.77 17.10
CA MET A 48 -12.15 1.67 17.67
C MET A 48 -13.42 0.91 18.10
N MET A 49 -13.90 -0.03 17.29
CA MET A 49 -15.06 -0.86 17.64
C MET A 49 -14.79 -1.71 18.89
N GLN A 50 -13.59 -2.26 19.01
CA GLN A 50 -13.18 -3.04 20.18
C GLN A 50 -13.00 -2.14 21.42
N ALA A 51 -12.40 -0.96 21.26
CA ALA A 51 -12.22 0.01 22.35
C ALA A 51 -13.56 0.52 22.90
N THR A 52 -14.55 0.70 22.03
CA THR A 52 -15.91 1.15 22.41
C THR A 52 -16.81 0.01 22.89
N GLY A 53 -16.38 -1.25 22.75
CA GLY A 53 -17.19 -2.42 23.13
C GLY A 53 -18.37 -2.68 22.19
N VAL A 54 -18.41 -2.04 21.02
CA VAL A 54 -19.49 -2.20 20.02
C VAL A 54 -19.44 -3.59 19.40
N MET A 55 -18.25 -4.17 19.25
CA MET A 55 -18.07 -5.49 18.65
C MET A 55 -16.92 -6.24 19.31
N ASP A 56 -17.16 -7.50 19.66
CA ASP A 56 -16.12 -8.39 20.16
C ASP A 56 -15.55 -9.26 19.02
N VAL A 57 -14.63 -8.68 18.26
CA VAL A 57 -14.03 -9.31 17.07
C VAL A 57 -13.15 -10.50 17.44
N PHE A 58 -12.53 -10.48 18.63
CA PHE A 58 -11.58 -11.50 19.08
C PHE A 58 -12.10 -12.37 20.23
N GLY A 59 -13.37 -12.23 20.62
CA GLY A 59 -13.97 -12.98 21.73
C GLY A 59 -13.96 -14.51 21.56
N SER A 60 -13.83 -15.01 20.33
CA SER A 60 -13.67 -16.45 20.06
C SER A 60 -12.25 -16.98 20.29
N VAL A 61 -11.25 -16.09 20.28
CA VAL A 61 -9.82 -16.43 20.39
C VAL A 61 -9.24 -16.02 21.74
N ALA A 62 -9.85 -15.03 22.40
CA ALA A 62 -9.37 -14.46 23.64
C ALA A 62 -10.55 -14.11 24.58
N GLU A 63 -10.51 -14.67 25.78
CA GLU A 63 -11.58 -14.52 26.79
C GLU A 63 -11.48 -13.21 27.58
N THR A 64 -10.32 -12.58 27.61
CA THR A 64 -10.08 -11.34 28.35
C THR A 64 -9.76 -10.17 27.43
N GLN A 65 -10.19 -8.96 27.82
CA GLN A 65 -9.95 -7.74 27.05
C GLN A 65 -8.45 -7.52 26.75
N THR A 66 -7.57 -7.79 27.72
CA THR A 66 -6.11 -7.67 27.53
C THR A 66 -5.58 -8.67 26.51
N GLN A 67 -6.07 -9.91 26.50
CA GLN A 67 -5.69 -10.91 25.50
C GLN A 67 -6.21 -10.53 24.11
N GLN A 68 -7.41 -9.97 24.00
CA GLN A 68 -7.96 -9.49 22.73
C GLN A 68 -7.12 -8.35 22.15
N TRP A 69 -6.64 -7.42 22.98
CA TRP A 69 -5.69 -6.39 22.56
C TRP A 69 -4.33 -6.98 22.17
N GLY A 70 -3.88 -8.03 22.86
CA GLY A 70 -2.70 -8.79 22.49
C GLY A 70 -2.83 -9.42 21.10
N ALA A 71 -3.95 -10.09 20.81
CA ALA A 71 -4.24 -10.69 19.52
C ALA A 71 -4.29 -9.63 18.40
N PHE A 72 -4.97 -8.50 18.67
CA PHE A 72 -5.00 -7.36 17.74
C PHE A 72 -3.59 -6.81 17.48
N ALA A 73 -2.76 -6.66 18.51
CA ALA A 73 -1.39 -6.17 18.35
C ALA A 73 -0.54 -7.11 17.48
N VAL A 74 -0.67 -8.42 17.67
CA VAL A 74 0.01 -9.41 16.81
C VAL A 74 -0.45 -9.28 15.36
N LEU A 75 -1.75 -9.15 15.12
CA LEU A 75 -2.30 -8.93 13.78
C LEU A 75 -1.75 -7.65 13.14
N ALA A 76 -1.72 -6.55 13.90
CA ALA A 76 -1.20 -5.27 13.44
C ALA A 76 0.30 -5.36 13.11
N LEU A 77 1.09 -6.08 13.90
CA LEU A 77 2.51 -6.33 13.62
C LEU A 77 2.71 -7.16 12.37
N ILE A 78 1.91 -8.20 12.14
CA ILE A 78 1.95 -9.00 10.90
C ILE A 78 1.64 -8.10 9.71
N TRP A 79 0.60 -7.27 9.80
CA TRP A 79 0.26 -6.33 8.73
C TRP A 79 1.39 -5.32 8.48
N LEU A 80 1.99 -4.75 9.53
CA LEU A 80 3.14 -3.83 9.39
C LEU A 80 4.34 -4.52 8.75
N ALA A 81 4.62 -5.78 9.09
CA ALA A 81 5.70 -6.55 8.48
C ALA A 81 5.43 -6.80 6.98
N LEU A 82 4.19 -7.12 6.61
CA LEU A 82 3.78 -7.29 5.22
C LEU A 82 3.85 -5.98 4.43
N ALA A 83 3.39 -4.87 5.04
CA ALA A 83 3.47 -3.53 4.45
C ALA A 83 4.93 -3.09 4.23
N GLY A 84 5.78 -3.28 5.25
CA GLY A 84 7.20 -2.96 5.18
C GLY A 84 7.96 -3.84 4.17
N TRP A 85 7.63 -5.14 4.10
CA TRP A 85 8.19 -6.04 3.09
C TRP A 85 7.74 -5.65 1.68
N SER A 86 6.46 -5.30 1.50
CA SER A 86 5.93 -4.81 0.22
C SER A 86 6.71 -3.59 -0.24
N TRP A 87 6.98 -2.61 0.63
CA TRP A 87 7.76 -1.43 0.25
C TRP A 87 9.21 -1.77 -0.11
N LYS A 88 9.88 -2.67 0.63
CA LYS A 88 11.25 -3.08 0.30
C LYS A 88 11.34 -3.81 -1.03
N ALA A 89 10.34 -4.63 -1.37
CA ALA A 89 10.25 -5.32 -2.66
C ALA A 89 9.92 -4.38 -3.83
N ILE A 90 9.41 -3.19 -3.54
CA ILE A 90 9.03 -2.16 -4.49
C ILE A 90 10.17 -1.16 -4.74
N SER A 91 10.92 -0.80 -3.70
CA SER A 91 11.98 0.22 -3.73
C SER A 91 13.37 -0.31 -4.08
N GLY A 92 13.53 -1.64 -4.15
CA GLY A 92 14.79 -2.33 -4.49
C GLY A 92 14.73 -2.95 -5.86
#